data_AF-A0A382U579-F1
#
_entry.id   AF-A0A382U579-F1
#
_cell.length_a   1.000
_cell.length_b   1.000
_cell.length_c   1.000
_cell.angle_alpha   90.00
_cell.angle_beta   90.00
_cell.angle_gamma   90.00
#
_symmetry.space_group_name_H-M   'P 1'
#
loop_
_entity.id
_entity.type
_entity.pdbx_description
1 polymer ?
#
loop_
_entity_poly.entity_id
_entity_poly.type
_entity_poly.pdbx_seq_one_letter_code
_entity_poly.pdbx_strand_id
1 'polypeptide(L)' 'MNEATIWVKNPLAIFAKNSDGGVVIKGQEIIELVGSGKTPLSQIDEVYDASDSVVLPGLINTHHHFYQTLTRAYPE' A
#
# COMPACT_ATOMS: atom_id res chain seq x y z
N MET A 1 3.38 -21.58 -5.51
CA MET A 1 2.40 -21.36 -4.43
C MET A 1 1.42 -20.31 -4.93
N ASN A 2 0.12 -20.48 -4.71
CA ASN A 2 -0.83 -19.44 -5.08
C ASN A 2 -0.61 -18.25 -4.14
N GLU A 3 -0.47 -17.04 -4.70
CA GLU A 3 -0.34 -15.82 -3.91
C GLU A 3 -1.70 -15.45 -3.29
N ALA A 4 -1.68 -15.06 -2.02
CA ALA A 4 -2.88 -14.61 -1.31
C ALA A 4 -3.41 -13.29 -1.90
N THR A 5 -4.74 -13.19 -1.95
CA THR A 5 -5.45 -11.98 -2.38
C THR A 5 -5.83 -11.18 -1.14
N ILE A 6 -5.22 -10.00 -0.98
CA ILE A 6 -5.33 -9.18 0.22
C ILE A 6 -6.16 -7.94 -0.10
N TRP A 7 -7.17 -7.65 0.72
CA TRP A 7 -7.88 -6.37 0.70
C TRP A 7 -7.38 -5.46 1.81
N VAL A 8 -6.71 -4.37 1.44
CA VAL A 8 -6.39 -3.24 2.33
C VAL A 8 -7.65 -2.40 2.43
N LYS A 9 -8.42 -2.60 3.49
CA LYS A 9 -9.81 -2.15 3.62
C LYS A 9 -9.92 -0.79 4.31
N ASN A 10 -10.75 0.08 3.73
CA ASN A 10 -11.23 1.33 4.33
C ASN A 10 -10.14 2.20 4.98
N PRO A 11 -9.10 2.64 4.26
CA PRO A 11 -8.10 3.53 4.83
C PRO A 11 -8.70 4.87 5.27
N LEU A 12 -8.12 5.51 6.28
CA LEU A 12 -8.49 6.86 6.72
C LEU A 12 -8.39 7.87 5.56
N ALA A 13 -7.37 7.71 4.72
CA ALA A 13 -7.23 8.42 3.46
C ALA A 13 -6.35 7.62 2.48
N ILE A 14 -6.57 7.79 1.18
CA ILE A 14 -5.77 7.15 0.13
C ILE A 14 -5.60 8.06 -1.08
N PHE A 15 -4.38 8.13 -1.61
CA PHE A 15 -4.09 8.88 -2.83
C PHE A 15 -4.21 8.00 -4.09
N ALA A 16 -5.45 7.64 -4.45
CA ALA A 16 -5.79 6.94 -5.69
C ALA A 16 -7.25 7.24 -6.10
N LYS A 17 -7.59 6.99 -7.37
CA LYS A 17 -8.94 7.28 -7.90
C LYS A 17 -9.93 6.19 -7.47
N ASN A 18 -11.12 6.58 -7.01
CA ASN A 18 -12.23 5.67 -6.68
C ASN A 18 -11.84 4.51 -5.75
N SER A 19 -11.00 4.79 -4.75
CA SER A 19 -10.38 3.77 -3.90
C SER A 19 -10.62 3.99 -2.40
N ASP A 20 -11.61 4.81 -2.02
CA ASP A 20 -11.87 5.15 -0.60
C ASP A 20 -12.28 3.93 0.25
N GLY A 21 -12.79 2.86 -0.38
CA GLY A 21 -13.04 1.57 0.27
C GLY A 21 -11.79 0.68 0.34
N GLY A 22 -10.67 1.10 -0.24
CA GLY A 22 -9.40 0.42 -0.22
C GLY A 22 -8.91 -0.10 -1.58
N VAL A 23 -7.91 -0.96 -1.54
CA VAL A 23 -7.31 -1.62 -2.72
C VAL A 23 -7.16 -3.11 -2.50
N VAL A 24 -7.29 -3.89 -3.57
CA VAL A 24 -7.03 -5.33 -3.54
C VAL A 24 -5.71 -5.61 -4.23
N ILE A 25 -4.88 -6.39 -3.56
CA ILE A 25 -3.52 -6.72 -3.98
C ILE A 25 -3.42 -8.24 -4.13
N LYS A 26 -2.75 -8.68 -5.19
CA LYS A 26 -2.34 -10.07 -5.37
C LYS A 26 -0.91 -10.09 -5.87
N GLY A 27 -0.02 -10.67 -5.09
CA GLY A 27 1.41 -10.64 -5.39
C GLY A 27 1.95 -9.20 -5.48
N GLN A 28 2.43 -8.83 -6.66
CA GLN A 28 3.04 -7.53 -6.95
C GLN A 28 2.08 -6.55 -7.63
N GLU A 29 0.81 -6.91 -7.80
CA GLU A 29 -0.16 -6.13 -8.56
C GLU A 29 -1.33 -5.67 -7.69
N ILE A 30 -1.76 -4.43 -7.92
CA ILE A 30 -3.07 -3.93 -7.46
C ILE A 30 -4.08 -4.37 -8.51
N ILE A 31 -4.97 -5.29 -8.14
CA ILE A 31 -5.93 -5.91 -9.08
C ILE A 31 -7.30 -5.25 -9.06
N GLU A 32 -7.61 -4.46 -8.01
CA GLU A 32 -8.91 -3.80 -7.87
C GLU A 32 -8.80 -2.52 -7.03
N LEU A 33 -9.55 -1.49 -7.42
CA LEU A 33 -9.77 -0.26 -6.66
C LEU A 33 -11.20 -0.26 -6.13
N VAL A 34 -11.36 -0.20 -4.81
CA VAL A 34 -12.66 -0.35 -4.15
C VAL A 34 -13.19 1.02 -3.78
N GLY A 35 -14.31 1.42 -4.37
CA GLY A 35 -14.95 2.71 -4.06
C GLY A 35 -15.53 2.78 -2.65
N SER A 36 -15.82 4.00 -2.18
CA SER A 36 -16.44 4.23 -0.87
C SER A 36 -17.70 3.39 -0.64
N GLY A 37 -17.77 2.70 0.49
CA GLY A 37 -18.90 1.84 0.87
C GLY A 37 -19.09 0.60 -0.01
N LYS A 38 -18.15 0.27 -0.91
CA LYS A 38 -18.18 -0.94 -1.74
C LYS A 38 -17.37 -2.07 -1.11
N THR A 39 -17.57 -3.27 -1.65
CA THR A 39 -16.77 -4.47 -1.35
C THR A 39 -16.07 -4.93 -2.62
N PRO A 40 -14.93 -5.62 -2.51
CA PRO A 40 -14.26 -6.25 -3.65
C PRO A 40 -15.19 -7.19 -4.43
N LEU A 41 -15.00 -7.24 -5.75
CA LEU A 41 -15.56 -8.28 -6.61
C LEU A 41 -14.70 -9.56 -6.59
N SER A 42 -13.40 -9.38 -6.35
CA SER A 42 -12.41 -10.45 -6.24
C SER A 42 -12.65 -11.31 -4.99
N GLN A 43 -12.37 -12.61 -5.07
CA GLN A 43 -12.31 -13.46 -3.88
C GLN A 43 -11.13 -13.04 -3.01
N ILE A 44 -11.41 -12.71 -1.75
CA ILE A 44 -10.41 -12.23 -0.79
C ILE A 44 -10.01 -13.35 0.15
N ASP A 45 -8.70 -13.57 0.26
CA ASP A 45 -8.12 -14.54 1.19
C ASP A 45 -7.85 -13.87 2.54
N GLU A 46 -7.42 -12.60 2.53
CA GLU A 46 -7.05 -11.85 3.74
C GLU A 46 -7.56 -10.40 3.70
N VAL A 47 -7.96 -9.89 4.87
CA VAL A 47 -8.38 -8.50 5.04
C VAL A 47 -7.45 -7.81 6.02
N TYR A 48 -6.89 -6.68 5.60
CA TYR A 48 -6.17 -5.75 6.46
C TYR A 48 -7.05 -4.52 6.71
N ASP A 49 -7.50 -4.33 7.95
CA ASP A 49 -8.28 -3.16 8.33
C ASP A 49 -7.36 -1.94 8.48
N ALA A 50 -7.47 -1.00 7.53
CA ALA A 50 -6.65 0.20 7.47
C ALA A 50 -7.41 1.43 8.01
N SER A 51 -8.52 1.28 8.71
CA SER A 51 -9.36 2.40 9.19
C SER A 51 -8.63 3.47 9.99
N ASP A 52 -7.54 3.11 10.67
CA ASP A 52 -6.67 4.04 11.41
C ASP A 52 -5.38 4.43 10.65
N SER A 53 -5.28 4.11 9.36
CA SER A 53 -4.08 4.27 8.54
C SER A 53 -4.31 5.11 7.29
N VAL A 54 -3.27 5.85 6.86
CA VAL A 54 -3.23 6.53 5.56
C VAL A 54 -2.45 5.68 4.57
N VAL A 55 -3.01 5.44 3.39
CA VAL A 55 -2.37 4.67 2.31
C VAL A 55 -1.80 5.62 1.26
N LEU A 56 -0.50 5.50 1.00
CA LEU A 56 0.21 6.27 0.00
C LEU A 56 0.87 5.32 -1.01
N PRO A 57 1.08 5.76 -2.27
CA PRO A 57 2.02 5.10 -3.14
C PRO A 57 3.41 5.01 -2.49
N GLY A 58 4.13 3.92 -2.74
CA GLY A 58 5.51 3.79 -2.28
C GLY A 58 6.36 4.97 -2.79
N LEU A 59 7.12 5.60 -1.90
CA LEU A 59 7.94 6.74 -2.26
C LEU A 59 9.08 6.30 -3.19
N ILE A 60 9.27 7.03 -4.28
CA ILE A 60 10.38 6.80 -5.22
C ILE A 60 11.51 7.76 -4.85
N ASN A 61 12.61 7.21 -4.34
CA ASN A 61 13.83 7.96 -4.14
C ASN A 61 14.67 7.95 -5.43
N THR A 62 14.72 9.08 -6.14
CA THR A 62 15.40 9.19 -7.45
C THR A 62 16.91 9.40 -7.33
N HIS A 63 17.43 9.65 -6.13
CA HIS A 63 18.84 9.95 -5.94
C HIS A 63 19.30 9.56 -4.54
N HIS A 64 20.23 8.62 -4.44
CA HIS A 64 20.80 8.24 -3.16
C HIS A 64 22.28 7.88 -3.28
N HIS A 65 23.09 8.42 -2.38
CA HIS A 65 24.46 7.95 -2.15
C HIS A 65 24.46 6.96 -0.99
N PHE A 66 24.12 5.70 -1.29
CA PHE A 66 23.88 4.69 -0.25
C PHE A 66 25.06 4.52 0.72
N TYR A 67 26.30 4.58 0.20
CA TYR A 67 27.51 4.43 1.01
C TYR A 67 27.69 5.51 2.10
N GLN A 68 27.13 6.71 1.90
CA GLN A 68 27.22 7.82 2.86
C GLN A 68 26.41 7.56 4.14
N THR A 69 25.54 6.54 4.14
CA THR A 69 24.87 6.10 5.37
C THR A 69 25.86 5.64 6.44
N LEU A 70 27.02 5.09 6.04
CA LEU A 70 28.06 4.62 6.96
C LEU A 70 28.78 5.76 7.70
N THR A 71 28.69 7.00 7.20
CA THR A 71 29.30 8.19 7.82
C THR A 71 28.26 9.14 8.40
N ARG A 72 27.01 8.69 8.59
CA ARG A 72 25.94 9.51 9.14
C ARG A 72 26.29 9.92 10.59
N ALA A 73 26.23 11.23 10.85
CA ALA A 73 26.54 11.82 12.16
C ALA A 73 27.95 11.47 12.69
N TYR A 74 28.92 11.22 11.79
CA TYR A 74 30.32 11.11 12.19
C TYR A 74 30.83 12.49 12.63
N PRO A 75 31.32 12.64 13.88
CA PRO A 75 31.58 13.94 14.49
C PRO A 75 32.98 14.52 14.21
N GLU A 76 33.84 13.81 13.47
CA GLU A 76 35.21 14.28 13.14
C GLU A 76 35.35 14.77 11.70
#